data_AF-A0A101XJ57-F1
#
_entry.id   AF-A0A101XJ57-F1
#
_cell.length_a   1.000
_cell.length_b   1.000
_cell.length_c   1.000
_cell.angle_alpha   90.00
_cell.angle_beta   90.00
_cell.angle_gamma   90.00
#
_symmetry.space_group_name_H-M   'P 1'
#
loop_
_entity.id
_entity.type
_entity.pdbx_description
1 polymer ?
#
loop_
_entity_poly.entity_id
_entity_poly.type
_entity_poly.pdbx_seq_one_letter_code
_entity_poly.pdbx_strand_id
1 'polypeptide(L)'
;MVLLFVEKLERFGTNIGVKLPTELTRHYSSVFNPLITTRVYARVHVRRVFNEEGDVVKEINENVEAPDIELKSDTYVLYLTKIHLDYSIPIGYFLEVLLISLTAKSESKQYGVVVYPDEFRYSMPPTIPQKVSNLVMGYARVLRELGGMYEVVDLLNTVGLQDISADLWEGLVRYYSGDYEGSIKFFRKVVEGLRKIADKTDVIEEGRKERLHRYLSSAYDLISSFGEHAGTRGSLPEARLSRDIALSTSRYLAEYLKQSSQKQAPSTA
;
A
#
# COMPACT_ATOMS: atom_id res chain seq x y z
N MET A 1 7.33 2.32 4.48
CA MET A 1 7.69 0.91 4.35
C MET A 1 6.99 0.13 5.46
N VAL A 2 6.40 -0.98 5.09
CA VAL A 2 5.20 -1.51 5.77
C VAL A 2 5.49 -2.28 7.07
N LEU A 3 4.47 -2.40 7.94
CA LEU A 3 4.49 -3.34 9.06
C LEU A 3 3.82 -4.65 8.62
N LEU A 4 4.57 -5.73 8.60
CA LEU A 4 4.00 -7.07 8.49
C LEU A 4 3.65 -7.57 9.88
N PHE A 5 2.43 -8.04 10.09
CA PHE A 5 2.09 -8.70 11.33
C PHE A 5 1.21 -9.92 11.11
N VAL A 6 1.32 -10.87 12.04
CA VAL A 6 0.44 -12.04 12.09
C VAL A 6 -0.37 -11.92 13.36
N GLU A 7 -1.70 -11.94 13.28
CA GLU A 7 -2.53 -11.94 14.48
C GLU A 7 -3.76 -12.83 14.38
N LYS A 8 -4.24 -13.27 15.55
CA LYS A 8 -5.43 -14.09 15.69
C LYS A 8 -6.67 -13.26 15.40
N LEU A 9 -7.53 -13.78 14.54
CA LEU A 9 -8.84 -13.20 14.24
C LEU A 9 -9.76 -13.44 15.43
N GLU A 10 -10.20 -12.36 16.07
CA GLU A 10 -11.00 -12.39 17.29
C GLU A 10 -12.30 -11.58 17.13
N ARG A 11 -13.27 -11.86 18.00
CA ARG A 11 -14.53 -11.13 18.07
C ARG A 11 -14.44 -10.00 19.09
N PHE A 12 -14.85 -8.79 18.68
CA PHE A 12 -14.90 -7.59 19.51
C PHE A 12 -16.31 -7.00 19.43
N GLY A 13 -17.20 -7.47 20.31
CA GLY A 13 -18.63 -7.15 20.25
C GLY A 13 -19.28 -7.75 19.00
N THR A 14 -19.86 -6.91 18.15
CA THR A 14 -20.46 -7.32 16.86
C THR A 14 -19.45 -7.37 15.72
N ASN A 15 -18.25 -6.81 15.90
CA ASN A 15 -17.23 -6.72 14.86
C ASN A 15 -16.16 -7.80 15.04
N ILE A 16 -15.47 -8.12 13.95
CA ILE A 16 -14.41 -9.14 13.91
C ILE A 16 -13.15 -8.49 13.36
N GLY A 17 -12.00 -8.76 13.97
CA GLY A 17 -10.77 -8.09 13.62
C GLY A 17 -9.55 -8.71 14.27
N VAL A 18 -8.42 -8.04 14.08
CA VAL A 18 -7.13 -8.42 14.66
C VAL A 18 -6.61 -7.28 15.52
N LYS A 19 -5.90 -7.60 16.60
CA LYS A 19 -5.25 -6.59 17.44
C LYS A 19 -4.09 -5.98 16.67
N LEU A 20 -3.91 -4.66 16.78
CA LEU A 20 -2.71 -4.00 16.28
C LEU A 20 -1.55 -4.19 17.25
N PRO A 21 -0.32 -4.38 16.76
CA PRO A 21 0.87 -4.43 17.61
C PRO A 21 0.99 -3.19 18.50
N THR A 22 1.23 -3.38 19.80
CA THR A 22 1.38 -2.27 20.76
C THR A 22 2.55 -1.34 20.41
N GLU A 23 3.60 -1.88 19.78
CA GLU A 23 4.74 -1.10 19.30
C GLU A 23 4.31 -0.06 18.25
N LEU A 24 3.43 -0.45 17.31
CA LEU A 24 2.91 0.44 16.28
C LEU A 24 2.15 1.61 16.91
N THR A 25 1.22 1.30 17.81
CA THR A 25 0.35 2.32 18.42
C THR A 25 1.13 3.30 19.29
N ARG A 26 2.21 2.85 19.95
CA ARG A 26 3.15 3.71 20.66
C ARG A 26 3.96 4.60 19.71
N HIS A 27 4.49 4.02 18.63
CA HIS A 27 5.30 4.75 17.66
C HIS A 27 4.47 5.84 16.95
N TYR A 28 3.20 5.55 16.65
CA TYR A 28 2.26 6.47 16.01
C TYR A 28 1.25 7.08 17.00
N SER A 29 1.69 7.36 18.23
CA SER A 29 0.80 7.85 19.30
C SER A 29 -0.03 9.09 18.91
N SER A 30 0.50 9.99 18.08
CA SER A 30 -0.23 11.16 17.58
C SER A 30 -1.38 10.81 16.63
N VAL A 31 -1.23 9.77 15.81
CA VAL A 31 -2.29 9.25 14.92
C VAL A 31 -3.41 8.64 15.77
N PHE A 32 -3.03 7.88 16.80
CA PHE A 32 -3.97 7.16 17.65
C PHE A 32 -4.50 8.00 18.83
N ASN A 33 -4.09 9.26 18.98
CA ASN A 33 -4.50 10.11 20.08
C ASN A 33 -5.98 10.54 19.91
N PRO A 34 -6.90 10.12 20.80
CA PRO A 34 -8.33 10.44 20.69
C PRO A 34 -8.64 11.93 20.91
N LEU A 35 -7.71 12.70 21.48
CA LEU A 35 -7.84 14.16 21.62
C LEU A 35 -7.58 14.91 20.31
N ILE A 36 -6.95 14.25 19.33
CA ILE A 36 -6.51 14.84 18.05
C ILE A 36 -7.27 14.21 16.88
N THR A 37 -7.49 12.90 16.95
CA THR A 37 -8.01 12.08 15.85
C THR A 37 -9.36 11.48 16.23
N THR A 38 -10.36 11.71 15.37
CA THR A 38 -11.71 11.16 15.55
C THR A 38 -11.85 9.75 14.99
N ARG A 39 -11.17 9.45 13.88
CA ARG A 39 -11.16 8.13 13.25
C ARG A 39 -9.81 7.82 12.62
N VAL A 40 -9.41 6.56 12.71
CA VAL A 40 -8.21 6.05 12.05
C VAL A 40 -8.62 4.92 11.12
N TYR A 41 -8.18 5.03 9.88
CA TYR A 41 -8.34 4.02 8.86
C TYR A 41 -6.97 3.43 8.52
N ALA A 42 -6.93 2.21 8.02
CA ALA A 42 -5.71 1.65 7.45
C ALA A 42 -5.86 1.38 5.96
N ARG A 43 -4.74 1.26 5.25
CA ARG A 43 -4.65 0.44 4.05
C ARG A 43 -3.87 -0.81 4.41
N VAL A 44 -4.43 -1.98 4.14
CA VAL A 44 -3.79 -3.25 4.47
C VAL A 44 -3.84 -4.20 3.29
N HIS A 45 -2.87 -5.11 3.22
CA HIS A 45 -2.91 -6.27 2.34
C HIS A 45 -3.02 -7.53 3.20
N VAL A 46 -4.13 -8.25 3.08
CA VAL A 46 -4.34 -9.53 3.76
C VAL A 46 -3.88 -10.64 2.83
N ARG A 47 -2.82 -11.33 3.23
CA ARG A 47 -2.15 -12.28 2.33
C ARG A 47 -2.62 -13.71 2.53
N ARG A 48 -2.49 -14.24 3.75
CA ARG A 48 -2.75 -15.66 4.06
C ARG A 48 -3.52 -15.81 5.36
N VAL A 49 -4.23 -16.93 5.43
CA VAL A 49 -4.92 -17.42 6.62
C VAL A 49 -4.27 -18.71 7.08
N PHE A 50 -3.97 -18.79 8.36
CA PHE A 50 -3.48 -20.00 9.01
C PHE A 50 -4.51 -20.55 10.00
N ASN A 51 -4.67 -21.87 10.05
CA ASN A 51 -5.43 -22.50 11.14
C ASN A 51 -4.64 -22.40 12.47
N GLU A 52 -5.23 -22.92 13.55
CA GLU A 52 -4.61 -22.93 14.89
C GLU A 52 -3.32 -23.75 14.96
N GLU A 53 -3.19 -24.77 14.12
CA GLU A 53 -1.97 -25.59 14.02
C GLU A 53 -0.87 -24.89 13.22
N GLY A 54 -1.23 -23.87 12.43
CA GLY A 54 -0.36 -23.03 11.61
C GLY A 54 -0.28 -23.40 10.12
N ASP A 55 -1.18 -24.26 9.62
CA ASP A 55 -1.24 -24.61 8.20
C ASP A 55 -1.93 -23.52 7.40
N VAL A 56 -1.43 -23.26 6.19
CA VAL A 56 -2.06 -22.33 5.26
C VAL A 56 -3.37 -22.95 4.79
N VAL A 57 -4.49 -22.40 5.24
CA VAL A 57 -5.83 -22.85 4.81
C VAL A 57 -6.34 -22.06 3.63
N LYS A 58 -5.85 -20.83 3.43
CA LYS A 58 -6.25 -19.98 2.31
C LYS A 58 -5.20 -18.91 2.00
N GLU A 59 -5.00 -18.66 0.71
CA GLU A 59 -4.35 -17.45 0.22
C GLU A 59 -5.43 -16.45 -0.20
N ILE A 60 -5.44 -15.29 0.45
CA ILE A 60 -6.41 -14.21 0.23
C ILE A 60 -5.88 -13.26 -0.84
N ASN A 61 -4.63 -12.81 -0.65
CA ASN A 61 -3.93 -11.85 -1.52
C ASN A 61 -4.79 -10.63 -1.90
N GLU A 62 -5.49 -10.04 -0.93
CA GLU A 62 -6.42 -8.94 -1.15
C GLU A 62 -5.96 -7.66 -0.45
N ASN A 63 -6.09 -6.53 -1.14
CA ASN A 63 -5.93 -5.22 -0.57
C ASN A 63 -7.25 -4.71 0.01
N VAL A 64 -7.26 -4.33 1.28
CA VAL A 64 -8.41 -3.76 1.96
C VAL A 64 -8.14 -2.29 2.21
N GLU A 65 -8.98 -1.45 1.59
CA GLU A 65 -8.95 -0.02 1.82
C GLU A 65 -9.86 0.38 2.97
N ALA A 66 -9.32 1.26 3.81
CA ALA A 66 -10.00 1.90 4.91
C ALA A 66 -10.79 1.00 5.90
N PRO A 67 -10.30 -0.18 6.33
CA PRO A 67 -10.80 -0.78 7.56
C PRO A 67 -10.64 0.20 8.74
N ASP A 68 -11.72 0.35 9.51
CA ASP A 68 -11.73 1.16 10.73
C ASP A 68 -10.80 0.54 11.79
N ILE A 69 -10.10 1.42 12.50
CA ILE A 69 -9.34 1.08 13.70
C ILE A 69 -9.98 1.76 14.91
N GLU A 70 -10.37 0.95 15.91
CA GLU A 70 -10.95 1.44 17.16
C GLU A 70 -10.21 0.91 18.38
N LEU A 71 -10.19 1.72 19.44
CA LEU A 71 -9.74 1.30 20.76
C LEU A 71 -10.85 0.46 21.43
N LYS A 72 -10.56 -0.81 21.73
CA LYS A 72 -11.43 -1.70 22.53
C LYS A 72 -10.62 -2.33 23.65
N SER A 73 -11.08 -2.17 24.89
CA SER A 73 -10.45 -2.80 26.07
C SER A 73 -8.92 -2.59 26.09
N ASP A 74 -8.51 -1.32 25.98
CA ASP A 74 -7.11 -0.87 25.97
C ASP A 74 -6.22 -1.36 24.81
N THR A 75 -6.81 -1.94 23.76
CA THR A 75 -6.10 -2.37 22.55
C THR A 75 -6.75 -1.82 21.29
N TYR A 76 -5.96 -1.33 20.34
CA TYR A 76 -6.49 -0.93 19.04
C TYR A 76 -6.73 -2.16 18.17
N VAL A 77 -7.91 -2.22 17.55
CA VAL A 77 -8.36 -3.34 16.73
C VAL A 77 -8.52 -2.87 15.30
N LEU A 78 -7.92 -3.58 14.36
CA LEU A 78 -8.16 -3.43 12.93
C LEU A 78 -9.36 -4.30 12.54
N TYR A 79 -10.48 -3.68 12.15
CA TYR A 79 -11.68 -4.42 11.78
C TYR A 79 -11.58 -5.01 10.38
N LEU A 80 -11.74 -6.34 10.31
CA LEU A 80 -11.68 -7.13 9.09
C LEU A 80 -12.96 -7.96 8.92
N THR A 81 -14.09 -7.49 9.45
CA THR A 81 -15.38 -8.19 9.39
C THR A 81 -15.76 -8.57 7.96
N LYS A 82 -15.54 -7.68 7.00
CA LYS A 82 -15.82 -7.95 5.58
C LYS A 82 -14.98 -9.12 5.06
N ILE A 83 -13.66 -9.10 5.25
CA ILE A 83 -12.75 -10.19 4.87
C ILE A 83 -13.12 -11.50 5.55
N HIS A 84 -13.45 -11.46 6.83
CA HIS A 84 -13.93 -12.63 7.58
C HIS A 84 -15.15 -13.27 6.90
N LEU A 85 -16.15 -12.46 6.54
CA LEU A 85 -17.40 -12.93 5.92
C LEU A 85 -17.17 -13.41 4.48
N ASP A 86 -16.55 -12.58 3.65
CA ASP A 86 -16.36 -12.83 2.21
C ASP A 86 -15.55 -14.10 1.96
N TYR A 87 -14.57 -14.40 2.83
CA TYR A 87 -13.71 -15.57 2.70
C TYR A 87 -14.07 -16.72 3.67
N SER A 88 -15.12 -16.54 4.48
CA SER A 88 -15.57 -17.51 5.49
C SER A 88 -14.45 -17.97 6.42
N ILE A 89 -13.67 -17.02 6.95
CA ILE A 89 -12.48 -17.30 7.76
C ILE A 89 -12.90 -17.60 9.21
N PRO A 90 -12.62 -18.78 9.79
CA PRO A 90 -13.02 -19.05 11.16
C PRO A 90 -12.39 -18.09 12.19
N ILE A 91 -13.17 -17.70 13.21
CA ILE A 91 -12.63 -17.00 14.39
C ILE A 91 -11.63 -17.93 15.07
N GLY A 92 -10.49 -17.38 15.48
CA GLY A 92 -9.40 -18.11 16.09
C GLY A 92 -8.27 -18.48 15.12
N TYR A 93 -8.46 -18.27 13.82
CA TYR A 93 -7.40 -18.46 12.82
C TYR A 93 -6.49 -17.23 12.79
N PHE A 94 -5.27 -17.39 12.30
CA PHE A 94 -4.30 -16.30 12.20
C PHE A 94 -4.33 -15.68 10.81
N LEU A 95 -4.27 -14.35 10.73
CA LEU A 95 -4.14 -13.60 9.48
C LEU A 95 -2.72 -13.03 9.35
N GLU A 96 -2.10 -13.20 8.19
CA GLU A 96 -0.92 -12.44 7.79
C GLU A 96 -1.36 -11.15 7.10
N VAL A 97 -1.07 -10.02 7.75
CA VAL A 97 -1.51 -8.70 7.34
C VAL A 97 -0.30 -7.80 7.14
N LEU A 98 -0.23 -7.17 5.97
CA LEU A 98 0.73 -6.12 5.67
C LEU A 98 0.03 -4.77 5.84
N LEU A 99 0.36 -4.05 6.91
CA LEU A 99 -0.13 -2.70 7.14
C LEU A 99 0.72 -1.69 6.34
N ILE A 100 0.06 -1.02 5.41
CA ILE A 100 0.69 -0.15 4.41
C ILE A 100 0.76 1.29 4.92
N SER A 101 -0.41 1.85 5.22
CA SER A 101 -0.53 3.22 5.72
C SER A 101 -1.71 3.37 6.65
N LEU A 102 -1.67 4.45 7.42
CA LEU A 102 -2.72 4.90 8.29
C LEU A 102 -3.27 6.22 7.76
N THR A 103 -4.57 6.40 7.85
CA THR A 103 -5.23 7.67 7.53
C THR A 103 -5.96 8.13 8.78
N ALA A 104 -5.50 9.24 9.35
CA ALA A 104 -6.11 9.88 10.49
C ALA A 104 -7.09 10.96 10.02
N LYS A 105 -8.29 10.97 10.59
CA LYS A 105 -9.29 12.01 10.37
C LYS A 105 -9.53 12.79 11.66
N SER A 106 -9.30 14.09 11.63
CA SER A 106 -9.79 15.05 12.63
C SER A 106 -11.00 15.81 12.09
N GLU A 107 -11.66 16.60 12.92
CA GLU A 107 -12.86 17.36 12.52
C GLU A 107 -12.60 18.28 11.30
N SER A 108 -11.39 18.83 11.20
CA SER A 108 -11.05 19.81 10.15
C SER A 108 -10.17 19.26 9.03
N LYS A 109 -9.48 18.13 9.23
CA LYS A 109 -8.43 17.65 8.31
C LYS A 109 -8.34 16.13 8.28
N GLN A 110 -7.91 15.61 7.14
CA GLN A 110 -7.49 14.24 6.96
C GLN A 110 -6.01 14.24 6.60
N TYR A 111 -5.20 13.41 7.25
CA TYR A 111 -3.80 13.24 6.90
C TYR A 111 -3.40 11.77 6.90
N GLY A 112 -2.65 11.39 5.87
CA GLY A 112 -2.09 10.05 5.71
C GLY A 112 -0.70 9.96 6.33
N VAL A 113 -0.39 8.82 6.92
CA VAL A 113 0.93 8.47 7.46
C VAL A 113 1.32 7.12 6.90
N VAL A 114 2.44 7.08 6.19
CA VAL A 114 3.09 5.82 5.80
C VAL A 114 3.60 5.16 7.06
N VAL A 115 3.21 3.90 7.29
CA VAL A 115 3.78 3.12 8.38
C VAL A 115 5.25 2.85 8.03
N TYR A 116 6.12 2.89 9.04
CA TYR A 116 7.59 2.86 9.02
C TYR A 116 8.23 3.23 7.67
N PRO A 117 8.21 4.49 7.20
CA PRO A 117 8.87 4.86 5.94
C PRO A 117 10.32 4.35 5.90
N ASP A 118 10.71 3.67 4.81
CA ASP A 118 12.04 3.04 4.65
C ASP A 118 12.44 1.97 5.72
N GLU A 119 11.51 1.62 6.62
CA GLU A 119 11.35 0.56 7.64
C GLU A 119 10.55 -0.73 7.32
N PHE A 120 11.11 -1.95 7.27
CA PHE A 120 10.32 -3.19 7.15
C PHE A 120 10.35 -3.93 8.47
N ARG A 121 9.26 -3.84 9.22
CA ARG A 121 9.12 -4.48 10.53
C ARG A 121 8.20 -5.68 10.46
N TYR A 122 8.48 -6.67 11.29
CA TYR A 122 7.61 -7.82 11.50
C TYR A 122 7.14 -7.84 12.95
N SER A 123 5.87 -8.17 13.18
CA SER A 123 5.32 -8.38 14.51
C SER A 123 4.53 -9.68 14.53
N MET A 124 4.91 -10.60 15.43
CA MET A 124 4.26 -11.89 15.58
C MET A 124 4.09 -12.16 17.07
N PRO A 125 2.90 -12.56 17.54
CA PRO A 125 2.70 -12.88 18.93
C PRO A 125 3.50 -14.15 19.28
N PRO A 126 4.00 -14.26 20.53
CA PRO A 126 4.79 -15.41 20.96
C PRO A 126 4.01 -16.73 20.92
N THR A 127 2.68 -16.66 20.82
CA THR A 127 1.77 -17.80 20.78
C THR A 127 1.54 -18.37 19.38
N ILE A 128 2.15 -17.82 18.32
CA ILE A 128 1.97 -18.39 16.97
C ILE A 128 2.71 -19.73 16.83
N PRO A 129 2.18 -20.68 16.04
CA PRO A 129 2.92 -21.88 15.69
C PRO A 129 4.22 -21.57 14.96
N GLN A 130 5.32 -22.24 15.31
CA GLN A 130 6.65 -21.98 14.74
C GLN A 130 6.69 -22.10 13.22
N LYS A 131 5.89 -23.01 12.64
CA LYS A 131 5.80 -23.19 11.19
C LYS A 131 5.25 -21.95 10.46
N VAL A 132 4.35 -21.19 11.10
CA VAL A 132 3.88 -19.89 10.60
C VAL A 132 5.03 -18.90 10.55
N SER A 133 5.77 -18.77 11.65
CA SER A 133 6.93 -17.87 11.75
C SER A 133 7.96 -18.15 10.64
N ASN A 134 8.35 -19.43 10.50
CA ASN A 134 9.31 -19.87 9.48
C ASN A 134 8.83 -19.52 8.06
N LEU A 135 7.53 -19.77 7.77
CA LEU A 135 6.97 -19.48 6.47
C LEU A 135 6.89 -17.97 6.21
N VAL A 136 6.46 -17.17 7.18
CA VAL A 136 6.36 -15.72 7.00
C VAL A 136 7.74 -15.09 6.81
N MET A 137 8.72 -15.49 7.62
CA MET A 137 10.12 -15.05 7.47
C MET A 137 10.73 -15.49 6.13
N GLY A 138 10.42 -16.70 5.65
CA GLY A 138 10.87 -17.18 4.33
C GLY A 138 10.41 -16.32 3.16
N TYR A 139 9.28 -15.61 3.29
CA TYR A 139 8.73 -14.71 2.28
C TYR A 139 8.99 -13.22 2.58
N ALA A 140 9.77 -12.90 3.62
CA ALA A 140 9.98 -11.51 4.05
C ALA A 140 10.51 -10.60 2.94
N ARG A 141 11.37 -11.11 2.05
CA ARG A 141 11.86 -10.34 0.89
C ARG A 141 10.75 -9.94 -0.06
N VAL A 142 9.88 -10.88 -0.41
CA VAL A 142 8.74 -10.64 -1.32
C VAL A 142 7.77 -9.63 -0.70
N LEU A 143 7.51 -9.76 0.60
CA LEU A 143 6.64 -8.86 1.35
C LEU A 143 7.23 -7.45 1.47
N ARG A 144 8.56 -7.35 1.62
CA ARG A 144 9.27 -6.06 1.59
C ARG A 144 9.18 -5.40 0.22
N GLU A 145 9.39 -6.16 -0.86
CA GLU A 145 9.22 -5.66 -2.23
C GLU A 145 7.80 -5.13 -2.45
N LEU A 146 6.77 -5.91 -2.05
CA LEU A 146 5.37 -5.50 -2.12
C LEU A 146 5.11 -4.21 -1.32
N GLY A 147 5.63 -4.13 -0.09
CA GLY A 147 5.53 -2.96 0.76
C GLY A 147 6.16 -1.70 0.16
N GLY A 148 7.31 -1.86 -0.50
CA GLY A 148 7.98 -0.77 -1.22
C GLY A 148 7.15 -0.26 -2.40
N MET A 149 6.36 -1.11 -3.07
CA MET A 149 5.48 -0.66 -4.16
C MET A 149 4.33 0.19 -3.64
N TYR A 150 3.70 -0.23 -2.54
CA TYR A 150 2.60 0.54 -1.94
C TYR A 150 3.05 1.85 -1.30
N GLU A 151 4.28 1.95 -0.82
CA GLU A 151 4.84 3.22 -0.35
C GLU A 151 4.86 4.30 -1.45
N VAL A 152 5.06 3.91 -2.72
CA VAL A 152 5.02 4.84 -3.86
C VAL A 152 3.63 5.46 -4.03
N VAL A 153 2.58 4.66 -3.79
CA VAL A 153 1.18 5.13 -3.84
C VAL A 153 0.97 6.26 -2.83
N ASP A 154 1.42 6.08 -1.60
CA ASP A 154 1.25 7.09 -0.54
C ASP A 154 2.17 8.30 -0.74
N LEU A 155 3.37 8.09 -1.30
CA LEU A 155 4.26 9.19 -1.67
C LEU A 155 3.62 10.11 -2.71
N LEU A 156 2.97 9.55 -3.74
CA LEU A 156 2.21 10.32 -4.74
C LEU A 156 1.06 11.13 -4.10
N ASN A 157 0.31 10.54 -3.16
CA ASN A 157 -0.72 11.27 -2.42
C ASN A 157 -0.14 12.45 -1.64
N THR A 158 1.01 12.26 -1.00
CA THR A 158 1.67 13.27 -0.19
C THR A 158 2.09 14.49 -1.01
N VAL A 159 2.48 14.30 -2.28
CA VAL A 159 2.88 15.39 -3.19
C VAL A 159 1.73 15.93 -4.04
N GLY A 160 0.47 15.61 -3.69
CA GLY A 160 -0.71 16.14 -4.38
C GLY A 160 -0.98 15.53 -5.75
N LEU A 161 -0.53 14.29 -5.98
CA LEU A 161 -0.79 13.52 -7.21
C LEU A 161 -1.80 12.39 -6.94
N GLN A 162 -2.96 12.74 -6.38
CA GLN A 162 -3.97 11.76 -5.92
C GLN A 162 -4.54 10.90 -7.06
N ASP A 163 -4.79 11.48 -8.23
CA ASP A 163 -5.32 10.73 -9.39
C ASP A 163 -4.32 9.65 -9.85
N ILE A 164 -3.04 10.02 -9.95
CA ILE A 164 -1.96 9.09 -10.32
C ILE A 164 -1.77 8.03 -9.24
N SER A 165 -1.89 8.42 -7.96
CA SER A 165 -1.85 7.49 -6.84
C SER A 165 -2.97 6.44 -6.92
N ALA A 166 -4.21 6.87 -7.19
CA ALA A 166 -5.35 5.98 -7.33
C ALA A 166 -5.19 5.01 -8.51
N ASP A 167 -4.73 5.50 -9.67
CA ASP A 167 -4.45 4.64 -10.82
C ASP A 167 -3.31 3.65 -10.52
N LEU A 168 -2.26 4.06 -9.80
CA LEU A 168 -1.15 3.17 -9.42
C LEU A 168 -1.62 2.08 -8.46
N TRP A 169 -2.43 2.43 -7.46
CA TRP A 169 -3.01 1.50 -6.51
C TRP A 169 -3.84 0.43 -7.24
N GLU A 170 -4.77 0.86 -8.08
CA GLU A 170 -5.64 -0.04 -8.84
C GLU A 170 -4.84 -0.94 -9.79
N GLY A 171 -3.77 -0.42 -10.40
CA GLY A 171 -2.84 -1.22 -11.20
C GLY A 171 -2.15 -2.32 -10.39
N LEU A 172 -1.68 -2.01 -9.17
CA LEU A 172 -1.06 -2.99 -8.28
C LEU A 172 -2.07 -4.04 -7.81
N VAL A 173 -3.28 -3.63 -7.39
CA VAL A 173 -4.36 -4.55 -6.98
C VAL A 173 -4.61 -5.60 -8.06
N ARG A 174 -4.83 -5.16 -9.30
CA ARG A 174 -5.09 -6.06 -10.44
C ARG A 174 -3.91 -6.95 -10.79
N TYR A 175 -2.68 -6.40 -10.73
CA TYR A 175 -1.48 -7.17 -11.01
C TYR A 175 -1.35 -8.37 -10.06
N TYR A 176 -1.57 -8.15 -8.77
CA TYR A 176 -1.44 -9.19 -7.75
C TYR A 176 -2.66 -10.12 -7.67
N SER A 177 -3.82 -9.70 -8.18
CA SER A 177 -4.98 -10.60 -8.36
C SER A 177 -4.92 -11.42 -9.65
N GLY A 178 -3.86 -11.28 -10.46
CA GLY A 178 -3.70 -11.99 -11.74
C GLY A 178 -4.46 -11.37 -12.92
N ASP A 179 -5.10 -10.21 -12.74
CA ASP A 179 -5.70 -9.42 -13.81
C ASP A 179 -4.62 -8.57 -14.51
N TYR A 180 -3.75 -9.25 -15.27
CA TYR A 180 -2.63 -8.61 -15.95
C TYR A 180 -3.09 -7.60 -17.00
N GLU A 181 -4.12 -7.93 -17.77
CA GLU A 181 -4.73 -7.05 -18.77
C GLU A 181 -5.22 -5.74 -18.14
N GLY A 182 -6.03 -5.86 -17.08
CA GLY A 182 -6.52 -4.70 -16.35
C GLY A 182 -5.39 -3.90 -15.71
N SER A 183 -4.37 -4.58 -15.15
CA SER A 183 -3.22 -3.88 -14.54
C SER A 183 -2.44 -3.01 -15.54
N ILE A 184 -2.21 -3.51 -16.78
CA ILE A 184 -1.51 -2.78 -17.84
C ILE A 184 -2.24 -1.48 -18.17
N LYS A 185 -3.58 -1.51 -18.28
CA LYS A 185 -4.40 -0.32 -18.51
C LYS A 185 -4.17 0.77 -17.46
N PHE A 186 -4.07 0.39 -16.18
CA PHE A 186 -3.85 1.34 -15.10
C PHE A 186 -2.42 1.86 -15.05
N PHE A 187 -1.41 1.00 -15.23
CA PHE A 187 -0.01 1.44 -15.34
C PHE A 187 0.21 2.40 -16.52
N ARG A 188 -0.49 2.20 -17.64
CA ARG A 188 -0.48 3.12 -18.78
C ARG A 188 -0.98 4.51 -18.38
N LYS A 189 -2.09 4.60 -17.65
CA LYS A 189 -2.63 5.88 -17.15
C LYS A 189 -1.67 6.58 -16.20
N VAL A 190 -1.01 5.82 -15.31
CA VAL A 190 0.04 6.36 -14.42
C VAL A 190 1.13 7.03 -15.25
N VAL A 191 1.68 6.35 -16.23
CA VAL A 191 2.74 6.89 -17.10
C VAL A 191 2.26 8.11 -17.89
N GLU A 192 1.02 8.09 -18.39
CA GLU A 192 0.42 9.24 -19.06
C GLU A 192 0.28 10.46 -18.13
N GLY A 193 -0.17 10.23 -16.89
CA GLY A 193 -0.28 11.26 -15.86
C GLY A 193 1.07 11.86 -15.51
N LEU A 194 2.08 11.03 -15.26
CA LEU A 194 3.45 11.46 -14.96
C LEU A 194 4.06 12.26 -16.12
N ARG A 195 3.78 11.88 -17.38
CA ARG A 195 4.20 12.64 -18.55
C ARG A 195 3.67 14.08 -18.49
N LYS A 196 2.39 14.26 -18.18
CA LYS A 196 1.76 15.59 -18.02
C LYS A 196 2.35 16.38 -16.86
N ILE A 197 2.81 15.71 -15.79
CA ILE A 197 3.49 16.36 -14.67
C ILE A 197 4.89 16.82 -15.04
N ALA A 198 5.64 16.01 -15.80
CA ALA A 198 6.99 16.36 -16.26
C ALA A 198 7.01 17.67 -17.07
N ASP A 199 5.95 17.95 -17.84
CA ASP A 199 5.81 19.19 -18.62
C ASP A 199 5.52 20.42 -17.78
N LYS A 200 4.80 20.23 -16.65
CA LYS A 200 4.25 21.33 -15.84
C LYS A 200 5.10 21.69 -14.64
N THR A 201 5.99 20.80 -14.21
CA THR A 201 6.69 20.96 -12.92
C THR A 201 7.88 21.91 -13.03
N ASP A 202 7.84 23.09 -12.42
CA ASP A 202 8.99 24.03 -12.45
C ASP A 202 10.19 23.60 -11.63
N VAL A 203 10.05 22.47 -10.93
CA VAL A 203 11.04 21.97 -9.99
C VAL A 203 12.24 21.37 -10.71
N ILE A 204 12.01 20.75 -11.88
CA ILE A 204 13.04 20.05 -12.66
C ILE A 204 13.64 21.01 -13.69
N GLU A 205 14.95 20.96 -13.88
CA GLU A 205 15.65 21.73 -14.92
C GLU A 205 15.13 21.40 -16.33
N GLU A 206 14.98 22.42 -17.19
CA GLU A 206 14.43 22.30 -18.56
C GLU A 206 15.05 21.17 -19.39
N GLY A 207 16.38 21.06 -19.44
CA GLY A 207 17.02 19.99 -20.20
C GLY A 207 16.70 18.58 -19.69
N ARG A 208 16.39 18.45 -18.39
CA ARG A 208 15.97 17.19 -17.78
C ARG A 208 14.47 16.94 -17.96
N LYS A 209 13.64 17.98 -17.89
CA LYS A 209 12.19 17.91 -18.20
C LYS A 209 11.96 17.32 -19.59
N GLU A 210 12.64 17.85 -20.60
CA GLU A 210 12.48 17.42 -21.98
C GLU A 210 12.88 15.95 -22.18
N ARG A 211 13.99 15.52 -21.57
CA ARG A 211 14.43 14.11 -21.59
C ARG A 211 13.46 13.20 -20.87
N LEU A 212 12.94 13.62 -19.73
CA LEU A 212 11.96 12.86 -18.95
C LEU A 212 10.63 12.74 -19.70
N HIS A 213 10.16 13.81 -20.32
CA HIS A 213 8.97 13.80 -21.17
C HIS A 213 9.13 12.83 -22.35
N ARG A 214 10.27 12.86 -23.05
CA ARG A 214 10.57 11.93 -24.14
C ARG A 214 10.56 10.49 -23.66
N TYR A 215 11.23 10.20 -22.54
CA TYR A 215 11.23 8.86 -21.95
C TYR A 215 9.81 8.39 -21.60
N LEU A 216 9.01 9.22 -20.91
CA LEU A 216 7.64 8.88 -20.52
C LEU A 216 6.71 8.74 -21.73
N SER A 217 6.94 9.49 -22.81
CA SER A 217 6.21 9.34 -24.07
C SER A 217 6.49 8.00 -24.72
N SER A 218 7.78 7.64 -24.88
CA SER A 218 8.14 6.33 -25.43
C SER A 218 7.67 5.17 -24.55
N ALA A 219 7.70 5.34 -23.22
CA ALA A 219 7.17 4.37 -22.29
C ALA A 219 5.63 4.22 -22.42
N TYR A 220 4.91 5.33 -22.55
CA TYR A 220 3.47 5.32 -22.79
C TYR A 220 3.13 4.60 -24.10
N ASP A 221 3.84 4.89 -25.18
CA ASP A 221 3.62 4.25 -26.49
C ASP A 221 3.91 2.74 -26.43
N LEU A 222 5.00 2.35 -25.75
CA LEU A 222 5.35 0.95 -25.52
C LEU A 222 4.24 0.23 -24.74
N ILE A 223 3.80 0.78 -23.60
CA ILE A 223 2.75 0.16 -22.79
C ILE A 223 1.41 0.12 -23.55
N SER A 224 1.12 1.13 -24.37
CA SER A 224 -0.06 1.16 -25.24
C SER A 224 -0.05 0.06 -26.31
N SER A 225 1.14 -0.47 -26.63
CA SER A 225 1.29 -1.62 -27.54
C SER A 225 1.12 -2.98 -26.85
N PHE A 226 0.81 -3.02 -25.55
CA PHE A 226 0.50 -4.24 -24.81
C PHE A 226 -1.01 -4.44 -24.65
N GLY A 227 -1.44 -5.70 -24.64
CA GLY A 227 -2.83 -6.08 -24.38
C GLY A 227 -3.81 -5.82 -25.53
N GLU A 228 -5.10 -5.84 -25.21
CA GLU A 228 -6.20 -5.84 -26.19
C GLU A 228 -6.18 -4.59 -27.08
N HIS A 229 -5.69 -3.46 -26.58
CA HIS A 229 -5.55 -2.23 -27.36
C HIS A 229 -4.60 -2.37 -28.56
N ALA A 230 -3.70 -3.35 -28.52
CA ALA A 230 -2.80 -3.71 -29.61
C ALA A 230 -3.20 -5.03 -30.31
N GLY A 231 -4.35 -5.61 -29.96
CA GLY A 231 -4.81 -6.90 -30.48
C GLY A 231 -4.05 -8.10 -29.90
N THR A 232 -3.33 -7.94 -28.79
CA THR A 232 -2.64 -9.02 -28.07
C THR A 232 -3.34 -9.34 -26.76
N ARG A 233 -2.89 -10.36 -26.03
CA ARG A 233 -3.31 -10.62 -24.65
C ARG A 233 -2.22 -10.12 -23.71
N GLY A 234 -2.62 -9.33 -22.73
CA GLY A 234 -1.78 -8.82 -21.66
C GLY A 234 -1.16 -9.97 -20.88
N SER A 235 0.13 -10.15 -21.09
CA SER A 235 0.90 -11.22 -20.48
C SER A 235 1.58 -10.77 -19.18
N LEU A 236 1.94 -11.72 -18.31
CA LEU A 236 2.68 -11.42 -17.08
C LEU A 236 3.99 -10.62 -17.35
N PRO A 237 4.80 -10.93 -18.38
CA PRO A 237 5.98 -10.12 -18.71
C PRO A 237 5.66 -8.65 -19.03
N GLU A 238 4.63 -8.38 -19.83
CA GLU A 238 4.21 -7.02 -20.21
C GLU A 238 3.66 -6.26 -19.01
N ALA A 239 2.83 -6.92 -18.21
CA ALA A 239 2.30 -6.34 -16.97
C ALA A 239 3.43 -6.02 -15.99
N ARG A 240 4.45 -6.90 -15.88
CA ARG A 240 5.61 -6.68 -15.02
C ARG A 240 6.43 -5.47 -15.49
N LEU A 241 6.73 -5.39 -16.79
CA LEU A 241 7.46 -4.25 -17.35
C LEU A 241 6.70 -2.94 -17.15
N SER A 242 5.38 -2.95 -17.41
CA SER A 242 4.50 -1.79 -17.21
C SER A 242 4.51 -1.32 -15.76
N ARG A 243 4.40 -2.26 -14.81
CA ARG A 243 4.49 -1.99 -13.38
C ARG A 243 5.83 -1.35 -13.00
N ASP A 244 6.94 -1.92 -13.46
CA ASP A 244 8.28 -1.48 -13.09
C ASP A 244 8.58 -0.06 -13.62
N ILE A 245 8.14 0.24 -14.84
CA ILE A 245 8.18 1.60 -15.41
C ILE A 245 7.32 2.55 -14.57
N ALA A 246 6.06 2.22 -14.30
CA ALA A 246 5.14 3.08 -13.56
C ALA A 246 5.64 3.37 -12.14
N LEU A 247 6.14 2.35 -11.42
CA LEU A 247 6.64 2.49 -10.05
C LEU A 247 7.92 3.34 -9.99
N SER A 248 8.91 3.04 -10.84
CA SER A 248 10.19 3.73 -10.81
C SER A 248 10.05 5.21 -11.16
N THR A 249 9.25 5.53 -12.18
CA THR A 249 8.98 6.91 -12.59
C THR A 249 8.13 7.68 -11.57
N SER A 250 7.12 7.03 -10.98
CA SER A 250 6.32 7.61 -9.89
C SER A 250 7.19 7.97 -8.70
N ARG A 251 8.04 7.03 -8.26
CA ARG A 251 8.96 7.26 -7.14
C ARG A 251 9.89 8.43 -7.41
N TYR A 252 10.58 8.42 -8.56
CA TYR A 252 11.52 9.47 -8.94
C TYR A 252 10.86 10.87 -8.92
N LEU A 253 9.70 11.02 -9.57
CA LEU A 253 9.00 12.29 -9.63
C LEU A 253 8.49 12.74 -8.26
N ALA A 254 7.90 11.83 -7.49
CA ALA A 254 7.34 12.16 -6.20
C ALA A 254 8.42 12.52 -5.16
N GLU A 255 9.56 11.84 -5.15
CA GLU A 255 10.71 12.22 -4.31
C GLU A 255 11.22 13.62 -4.65
N TYR A 256 11.33 13.92 -5.96
CA TYR A 256 11.82 15.21 -6.43
C TYR A 256 10.87 16.37 -6.09
N LEU A 257 9.56 16.15 -6.22
CA LEU A 257 8.53 17.11 -5.81
C LEU A 257 8.52 17.32 -4.29
N LYS A 258 8.64 16.25 -3.51
CA LYS A 258 8.67 16.29 -2.04
C LYS A 258 9.84 17.14 -1.51
N GLN A 259 11.05 16.94 -2.05
CA GLN A 259 12.24 17.72 -1.65
C GLN A 259 12.04 19.22 -1.84
N SER A 260 11.31 19.61 -2.88
CA SER A 260 11.11 21.02 -3.22
C SER A 260 10.01 21.67 -2.40
N SER A 261 8.95 20.93 -2.06
CA SER A 261 7.96 21.36 -1.06
C SER A 261 8.60 21.58 0.32
N GLN A 262 9.58 20.76 0.71
CA GLN A 262 10.31 20.92 1.96
C GLN A 262 11.27 22.12 1.95
N LYS A 263 11.87 22.46 0.81
CA LYS A 263 12.72 23.67 0.67
C LYS A 263 11.91 24.98 0.69
N GLN A 264 10.62 24.93 0.38
CA GLN A 264 9.73 26.09 0.37
C GLN A 264 9.01 26.33 1.71
N ALA A 265 9.06 25.38 2.65
CA ALA A 265 8.56 25.60 4.00
C ALA A 265 9.56 26.51 4.76
N PRO A 266 9.16 27.73 5.20
CA PRO A 266 10.06 28.60 5.93
C PRO A 266 10.50 27.91 7.22
N SER A 267 11.80 27.91 7.48
CA SER A 267 12.32 27.58 8.81
C SER A 267 11.69 28.54 9.80
N THR A 268 10.71 28.08 10.56
CA THR A 268 10.24 28.79 11.75
C THR A 268 11.37 28.72 12.77
N ALA A 269 12.21 29.76 12.76
CA ALA A 269 13.08 30.15 13.86
C ALA A 269 12.24 30.83 14.95
#